data_AF-A0A069PUG7-F1
#
_entry.id   AF-A0A069PUG7-F1
#
_cell.length_a   1.000
_cell.length_b   1.000
_cell.length_c   1.000
_cell.angle_alpha   90.00
_cell.angle_beta   90.00
_cell.angle_gamma   90.00
#
_symmetry.space_group_name_H-M   'P 1'
#
loop_
_entity.id
_entity.type
_entity.pdbx_description
1 polymer ?
#
loop_
_entity_poly.entity_id
_entity_poly.type
_entity_poly.pdbx_seq_one_letter_code
_entity_poly.pdbx_strand_id
1 'polypeptide(L)'
;MKASLAPLLQKAADAPLEGRSPWQDARLRFMRNKAAVASLLMLAVITLACIAGPMLLPNQFDSADWNAMSAGPTFAGWHLFGTDETGRDLLVRCLIGGRVSLMIGALATLTSVTLGIVWGAIAGFVGGRVDNAMMRIVDMMYAIPYLLIAILMVTLLGREFYLVVLTITVFSWMDMARVVRGQTLAIRSKEYVEAARAIGVSTGGIIVRHVVPNLLGIVAIYTTVTVPGVILTESVLSFLGLGVQEPMTSWGVLIQDGVGVMETAPWILLFPAGLLSVTLYCINFVGDGLRDALDPKDR
;
A
#
# COMPACT_ATOMS: atom_id res chain seq x y z
N MET A 1 25.71 -1.57 -55.41
CA MET A 1 25.43 -1.77 -53.97
C MET A 1 24.58 -0.67 -53.31
N LYS A 2 24.15 0.42 -54.00
CA LYS A 2 23.26 1.45 -53.43
C LYS A 2 21.76 1.27 -53.77
N ALA A 3 21.42 0.46 -54.78
CA ALA A 3 20.05 0.28 -55.26
C ALA A 3 19.17 -0.69 -54.43
N SER A 4 19.75 -1.38 -53.44
CA SER A 4 19.07 -2.44 -52.67
C SER A 4 18.54 -1.99 -51.30
N LEU A 5 18.97 -0.83 -50.79
CA LEU A 5 18.50 -0.34 -49.47
C LEU A 5 17.26 0.54 -49.54
N ALA A 6 16.99 1.20 -50.67
CA ALA A 6 15.83 2.06 -50.84
C ALA A 6 14.49 1.36 -50.51
N PRO A 7 14.19 0.14 -51.00
CA PRO A 7 12.94 -0.53 -50.66
C PRO A 7 12.88 -1.01 -49.20
N LEU A 8 14.03 -1.26 -48.54
CA LEU A 8 14.09 -1.62 -47.13
C LEU A 8 13.87 -0.42 -46.21
N LEU A 9 14.41 0.74 -46.57
CA LEU A 9 14.19 2.01 -45.86
C LEU A 9 12.75 2.50 -46.03
N GLN A 10 12.18 2.35 -47.22
CA GLN A 10 10.76 2.65 -47.47
C GLN A 10 9.86 1.77 -46.60
N LYS A 11 10.13 0.46 -46.55
CA LYS A 11 9.37 -0.50 -45.72
C LYS A 11 9.54 -0.26 -44.21
N ALA A 12 10.66 0.32 -43.77
CA ALA A 12 10.87 0.74 -42.39
C ALA A 12 10.20 2.08 -42.06
N ALA A 13 10.08 2.98 -43.04
CA ALA A 13 9.36 4.26 -42.91
C ALA A 13 7.84 4.07 -42.98
N ASP A 14 7.38 3.09 -43.76
CA ASP A 14 5.96 2.71 -43.93
C ASP A 14 5.50 1.69 -42.88
N ALA A 15 6.42 1.19 -42.03
CA ALA A 15 6.04 0.39 -40.89
C ALA A 15 5.19 1.26 -39.96
N PRO A 16 3.92 0.92 -39.71
CA PRO A 16 3.10 1.70 -38.80
C PRO A 16 3.84 1.77 -37.47
N LEU A 17 4.20 2.98 -37.04
CA LEU A 17 4.58 3.25 -35.67
C LEU A 17 3.33 2.93 -34.84
N GLU A 18 3.12 1.67 -34.50
CA GLU A 18 2.10 1.26 -33.54
C GLU A 18 2.40 2.07 -32.28
N GLY A 19 1.59 3.11 -32.05
CA GLY A 19 1.67 3.92 -30.85
C GLY A 19 1.43 3.01 -29.68
N ARG A 20 2.51 2.51 -29.07
CA ARG A 20 2.42 1.64 -27.90
C ARG A 20 1.71 2.42 -26.81
N SER A 21 0.75 1.77 -26.16
CA SER A 21 0.07 2.40 -25.03
C SER A 21 1.12 2.72 -23.96
N PRO A 22 1.10 3.91 -23.33
CA PRO A 22 2.02 4.24 -22.24
C PRO A 22 2.08 3.17 -21.15
N TRP A 23 0.97 2.45 -20.93
CA TRP A 23 0.86 1.34 -20.00
C TRP A 23 1.57 0.05 -20.47
N GLN A 24 1.62 -0.20 -21.78
CA GLN A 24 2.36 -1.32 -22.34
C GLN A 24 3.87 -1.10 -22.20
N ASP A 25 4.35 0.11 -22.46
CA ASP A 25 5.75 0.47 -22.28
C ASP A 25 6.16 0.42 -20.82
N ALA A 26 5.32 0.94 -19.91
CA ALA A 26 5.53 0.83 -18.47
C ALA A 26 5.62 -0.65 -18.02
N ARG A 27 4.71 -1.51 -18.50
CA ARG A 27 4.75 -2.95 -18.19
C ARG A 27 6.07 -3.60 -18.64
N LEU A 28 6.54 -3.29 -19.84
CA LEU A 28 7.79 -3.85 -20.36
C LEU A 28 8.99 -3.41 -19.52
N ARG A 29 9.04 -2.13 -19.14
CA ARG A 29 10.09 -1.56 -18.28
C ARG A 29 10.07 -2.19 -16.88
N PHE A 30 8.90 -2.34 -16.28
CA PHE A 30 8.73 -3.01 -15.00
C PHE A 30 9.25 -4.45 -15.03
N MET A 31 8.89 -5.22 -16.06
CA MET A 31 9.34 -6.61 -16.22
C MET A 31 10.85 -6.73 -16.46
N ARG A 32 11.52 -5.65 -16.92
CA ARG A 32 12.98 -5.62 -17.06
C ARG A 32 13.69 -5.42 -15.72
N ASN A 33 13.02 -4.82 -14.73
CA ASN A 33 13.56 -4.63 -13.39
C ASN A 33 13.47 -5.94 -12.59
N LYS A 34 14.57 -6.72 -12.60
CA LYS A 34 14.65 -8.02 -11.90
C LYS A 34 14.34 -7.92 -10.41
N ALA A 35 14.75 -6.82 -9.76
CA ALA A 35 14.49 -6.60 -8.34
C ALA A 35 12.99 -6.38 -8.08
N ALA A 36 12.34 -5.56 -8.90
CA ALA A 36 10.89 -5.33 -8.79
C ALA A 36 10.08 -6.59 -9.06
N VAL A 37 10.46 -7.39 -10.07
CA VAL A 37 9.79 -8.66 -10.39
C VAL A 37 9.99 -9.70 -9.29
N ALA A 38 11.21 -9.85 -8.76
CA ALA A 38 11.49 -10.77 -7.67
C ALA A 38 10.70 -10.40 -6.40
N SER A 39 10.65 -9.11 -6.07
CA SER A 39 9.86 -8.58 -4.95
C SER A 39 8.36 -8.77 -5.16
N LEU A 40 7.85 -8.61 -6.39
CA LEU A 40 6.45 -8.88 -6.71
C LEU A 40 6.10 -10.36 -6.53
N LEU A 41 6.97 -11.27 -6.97
CA LEU A 41 6.79 -12.70 -6.79
C LEU A 41 6.83 -13.09 -5.31
N MET A 42 7.79 -12.55 -4.55
CA MET A 42 7.88 -12.79 -3.11
C MET A 42 6.64 -12.27 -2.37
N LEU A 43 6.18 -11.06 -2.68
CA LEU A 43 4.97 -10.49 -2.10
C LEU A 43 3.73 -11.34 -2.44
N ALA A 44 3.63 -11.86 -3.67
CA ALA A 44 2.57 -12.77 -4.07
C ALA A 44 2.61 -14.07 -3.26
N VAL A 45 3.79 -14.66 -3.06
CA VAL A 45 3.97 -15.86 -2.24
C VAL A 45 3.57 -15.60 -0.78
N ILE A 46 4.01 -14.49 -0.18
CA ILE A 46 3.63 -14.11 1.19
C ILE A 46 2.12 -13.91 1.29
N THR A 47 1.52 -13.19 0.36
CA THR A 47 0.06 -12.93 0.35
C THR A 47 -0.72 -14.24 0.22
N LEU A 48 -0.30 -15.13 -0.69
CA LEU A 48 -0.92 -16.45 -0.85
C LEU A 48 -0.73 -17.31 0.40
N ALA A 49 0.44 -17.27 1.03
CA ALA A 49 0.68 -17.97 2.28
C ALA A 49 -0.23 -17.44 3.42
N CYS A 50 -0.41 -16.13 3.54
CA CYS A 50 -1.30 -15.53 4.54
C CYS A 50 -2.78 -15.88 4.32
N ILE A 51 -3.21 -16.06 3.07
CA ILE A 51 -4.59 -16.41 2.74
C ILE A 51 -4.85 -17.92 2.87
N ALA A 52 -4.03 -18.73 2.20
CA ALA A 52 -4.23 -20.17 2.09
C ALA A 52 -3.55 -20.98 3.19
N GLY A 53 -2.43 -20.48 3.75
CA GLY A 53 -1.65 -21.21 4.74
C GLY A 53 -2.43 -21.57 6.01
N PRO A 54 -3.23 -20.68 6.62
CA PRO A 54 -4.08 -21.03 7.75
C PRO A 54 -5.12 -22.13 7.44
N MET A 55 -5.44 -22.39 6.16
CA MET A 55 -6.37 -23.44 5.75
C MET A 55 -5.66 -24.77 5.45
N LEU A 56 -4.35 -24.74 5.21
CA LEU A 56 -3.54 -25.90 4.83
C LEU A 56 -2.77 -26.49 6.02
N LEU A 57 -2.51 -25.68 7.04
CA LEU A 57 -1.79 -26.11 8.23
C LEU A 57 -2.70 -26.95 9.15
N PRO A 58 -2.15 -27.98 9.81
CA PRO A 58 -2.92 -28.87 10.69
C PRO A 58 -3.34 -28.20 12.00
N ASN A 59 -2.60 -27.18 12.45
CA ASN A 59 -2.83 -26.47 13.70
C ASN A 59 -3.84 -25.35 13.49
N GLN A 60 -4.80 -25.19 14.41
CA GLN A 60 -5.71 -24.05 14.40
C GLN A 60 -5.04 -22.84 15.05
N PHE A 61 -5.52 -21.65 14.73
CA PHE A 61 -4.90 -20.41 15.19
C PHE A 61 -5.21 -20.07 16.66
N ASP A 62 -6.30 -20.63 17.17
CA ASP A 62 -6.81 -20.49 18.52
C ASP A 62 -6.55 -21.73 19.40
N SER A 63 -6.11 -22.84 18.81
CA SER A 63 -5.77 -24.05 19.56
C SER A 63 -4.41 -23.92 20.25
N ALA A 64 -4.40 -24.12 21.57
CA ALA A 64 -3.20 -24.12 22.41
C ALA A 64 -2.73 -25.56 22.71
N ASP A 65 -1.46 -25.85 22.45
CA ASP A 65 -0.77 -27.05 22.96
C ASP A 65 -0.04 -26.74 24.26
N TRP A 66 -0.65 -27.11 25.39
CA TRP A 66 -0.13 -26.89 26.72
C TRP A 66 1.21 -27.59 27.00
N ASN A 67 1.57 -28.61 26.21
CA ASN A 67 2.85 -29.32 26.35
C ASN A 67 4.00 -28.63 25.59
N ALA A 68 3.67 -27.67 24.73
CA ALA A 68 4.60 -26.95 23.89
C ALA A 68 4.51 -25.44 24.16
N MET A 69 4.43 -24.99 25.41
CA MET A 69 4.46 -23.55 25.72
C MET A 69 5.86 -22.97 25.52
N SER A 70 5.95 -21.85 24.80
CA SER A 70 7.23 -21.20 24.48
C SER A 70 8.28 -22.20 23.95
N ALA A 71 7.84 -23.13 23.12
CA ALA A 71 8.71 -24.13 22.52
C ALA A 71 9.38 -23.53 21.27
N GLY A 72 10.66 -23.85 21.10
CA GLY A 72 11.42 -23.42 19.94
C GLY A 72 10.91 -24.04 18.63
N PRO A 73 11.41 -23.54 17.48
CA PRO A 73 11.14 -24.11 16.17
C PRO A 73 11.40 -25.61 16.13
N THR A 74 10.36 -26.40 15.89
CA THR A 74 10.44 -27.86 15.90
C THR A 74 9.55 -28.47 14.83
N PHE A 75 9.98 -29.61 14.27
CA PHE A 75 9.14 -30.38 13.35
C PHE A 75 8.10 -31.24 14.07
N ALA A 76 8.27 -31.46 15.37
CA ALA A 76 7.28 -32.11 16.22
C ALA A 76 6.03 -31.24 16.31
N GLY A 77 4.84 -31.84 16.14
CA GLY A 77 3.57 -31.10 16.22
C GLY A 77 3.35 -30.06 15.11
N TRP A 78 4.19 -30.05 14.05
CA TRP A 78 4.14 -29.03 12.99
C TRP A 78 4.41 -27.59 13.45
N HIS A 79 5.15 -27.40 14.55
CA HIS A 79 5.52 -26.09 15.07
C HIS A 79 6.76 -25.50 14.38
N LEU A 80 6.66 -25.26 13.06
CA LEU A 80 7.81 -24.83 12.24
C LEU A 80 8.48 -23.55 12.75
N PHE A 81 7.69 -22.59 13.27
CA PHE A 81 8.21 -21.33 13.85
C PHE A 81 8.29 -21.38 15.38
N GLY A 82 7.98 -22.53 15.98
CA GLY A 82 7.77 -22.68 17.40
C GLY A 82 6.35 -22.27 17.80
N THR A 83 6.18 -22.07 19.10
CA THR A 83 4.91 -21.69 19.72
C THR A 83 5.05 -20.41 20.53
N ASP A 84 3.91 -19.78 20.80
CA ASP A 84 3.84 -18.62 21.69
C ASP A 84 3.79 -19.01 23.18
N GLU A 85 3.68 -18.01 24.06
CA GLU A 85 3.60 -18.20 25.52
C GLU A 85 2.43 -19.08 25.97
N THR A 86 1.38 -19.14 25.16
CA THR A 86 0.17 -19.95 25.42
C THR A 86 0.21 -21.32 24.73
N GLY A 87 1.28 -21.63 23.99
CA GLY A 87 1.42 -22.89 23.25
C GLY A 87 0.69 -22.91 21.90
N ARG A 88 0.26 -21.76 21.36
CA ARG A 88 -0.34 -21.68 20.01
C ARG A 88 0.75 -21.66 18.95
N ASP A 89 0.44 -22.21 17.79
CA ASP A 89 1.38 -22.30 16.68
C ASP A 89 1.75 -20.92 16.11
N LEU A 90 3.04 -20.56 16.21
CA LEU A 90 3.50 -19.23 15.81
C LEU A 90 3.44 -19.02 14.29
N LEU A 91 3.60 -20.07 13.48
CA LEU A 91 3.52 -19.96 12.02
C LEU A 91 2.08 -19.61 11.62
N VAL A 92 1.09 -20.34 12.14
CA VAL A 92 -0.33 -20.06 11.88
C VAL A 92 -0.70 -18.65 12.35
N ARG A 93 -0.28 -18.26 13.56
CA ARG A 93 -0.49 -16.89 14.07
C ARG A 93 0.16 -15.84 13.16
N CYS A 94 1.39 -16.05 12.69
CA CYS A 94 2.06 -15.14 11.75
C CYS A 94 1.32 -14.98 10.43
N LEU A 95 0.74 -16.06 9.90
CA LEU A 95 0.01 -16.03 8.64
C LEU A 95 -1.33 -15.30 8.77
N ILE A 96 -2.06 -15.53 9.86
CA ILE A 96 -3.28 -14.76 10.16
C ILE A 96 -2.94 -13.30 10.45
N GLY A 97 -1.86 -13.05 11.21
CA GLY A 97 -1.35 -11.72 11.47
C GLY A 97 -1.04 -10.95 10.19
N GLY A 98 -0.37 -11.61 9.24
CA GLY A 98 -0.08 -11.05 7.93
C GLY A 98 -1.35 -10.80 7.10
N ARG A 99 -2.34 -11.70 7.14
CA ARG A 99 -3.64 -11.48 6.47
C ARG A 99 -4.31 -10.20 6.97
N VAL A 100 -4.33 -9.99 8.29
CA VAL A 100 -4.92 -8.79 8.91
C VAL A 100 -4.12 -7.54 8.56
N SER A 101 -2.80 -7.53 8.76
CA SER A 101 -1.95 -6.36 8.45
C SER A 101 -2.00 -5.99 6.96
N LEU A 102 -1.99 -6.96 6.05
CA LEU A 102 -2.13 -6.73 4.61
C LEU A 102 -3.53 -6.19 4.25
N MET A 103 -4.59 -6.71 4.86
CA MET A 103 -5.95 -6.18 4.65
C MET A 103 -6.09 -4.74 5.15
N ILE A 104 -5.58 -4.42 6.34
CA ILE A 104 -5.61 -3.05 6.88
C ILE A 104 -4.80 -2.13 5.95
N GLY A 105 -3.59 -2.54 5.58
CA GLY A 105 -2.74 -1.82 4.64
C GLY A 105 -3.42 -1.51 3.31
N ALA A 106 -4.05 -2.51 2.70
CA ALA A 106 -4.74 -2.38 1.43
C ALA A 106 -5.99 -1.50 1.53
N LEU A 107 -6.86 -1.75 2.52
CA LEU A 107 -8.12 -1.01 2.67
C LEU A 107 -7.88 0.45 3.03
N ALA A 108 -7.04 0.72 4.04
CA ALA A 108 -6.75 2.08 4.47
C ALA A 108 -6.04 2.87 3.36
N THR A 109 -5.14 2.23 2.60
CA THR A 109 -4.52 2.92 1.45
C THR A 109 -5.56 3.19 0.37
N LEU A 110 -6.39 2.22 -0.01
CA LEU A 110 -7.39 2.40 -1.06
C LEU A 110 -8.37 3.54 -0.72
N THR A 111 -8.88 3.57 0.51
CA THR A 111 -9.79 4.62 0.98
C THR A 111 -9.09 5.98 1.03
N SER A 112 -7.87 6.05 1.59
CA SER A 112 -7.11 7.29 1.68
C SER A 112 -6.71 7.85 0.33
N VAL A 113 -6.29 7.00 -0.61
CA VAL A 113 -5.93 7.42 -1.97
C VAL A 113 -7.15 7.93 -2.70
N THR A 114 -8.28 7.21 -2.61
CA THR A 114 -9.54 7.64 -3.24
C THR A 114 -10.00 8.99 -2.70
N LEU A 115 -10.01 9.15 -1.37
CA LEU A 115 -10.40 10.40 -0.72
C LEU A 115 -9.44 11.55 -1.08
N GLY A 116 -8.14 11.28 -1.09
CA GLY A 116 -7.10 12.23 -1.47
C GLY A 116 -7.22 12.69 -2.93
N ILE A 117 -7.51 11.77 -3.86
CA ILE A 117 -7.74 12.11 -5.28
C ILE A 117 -8.96 13.03 -5.42
N VAL A 118 -10.09 12.65 -4.81
CA VAL A 118 -11.32 13.44 -4.91
C VAL A 118 -11.09 14.83 -4.31
N TRP A 119 -10.54 14.91 -3.10
CA TRP A 119 -10.31 16.17 -2.41
C TRP A 119 -9.31 17.06 -3.14
N GLY A 120 -8.14 16.51 -3.50
CA GLY A 120 -7.06 17.24 -4.14
C GLY A 120 -7.44 17.71 -5.56
N ALA A 121 -8.14 16.87 -6.33
CA ALA A 121 -8.54 17.24 -7.69
C ALA A 121 -9.60 18.35 -7.68
N ILE A 122 -10.56 18.31 -6.75
CA ILE A 122 -11.56 19.38 -6.60
C ILE A 122 -10.87 20.68 -6.16
N ALA A 123 -10.05 20.63 -5.10
CA ALA A 123 -9.35 21.81 -4.59
C ALA A 123 -8.47 22.46 -5.67
N GLY A 124 -7.62 21.67 -6.34
CA GLY A 124 -6.72 22.17 -7.38
C GLY A 124 -7.45 22.69 -8.63
N PHE A 125 -8.52 22.01 -9.07
CA PHE A 125 -9.20 22.39 -10.32
C PHE A 125 -10.09 23.61 -10.14
N VAL A 126 -10.85 23.69 -9.05
CA VAL A 126 -11.73 24.83 -8.77
C VAL A 126 -10.90 26.07 -8.40
N GLY A 127 -9.89 25.92 -7.53
CA GLY A 127 -9.02 27.02 -7.12
C GLY A 127 -9.71 28.07 -6.24
N GLY A 128 -9.00 29.18 -5.99
CA GLY A 128 -9.53 30.36 -5.30
C GLY A 128 -9.93 30.09 -3.85
N ARG A 129 -11.13 30.55 -3.45
CA ARG A 129 -11.62 30.42 -2.06
C ARG A 129 -11.90 28.96 -1.67
N VAL A 130 -12.37 28.14 -2.60
CA VAL A 130 -12.66 26.72 -2.35
C VAL A 130 -11.38 25.98 -2.03
N ASP A 131 -10.34 26.18 -2.84
CA ASP A 131 -9.02 25.63 -2.59
C ASP A 131 -8.46 26.03 -1.22
N ASN A 132 -8.47 27.33 -0.91
CA ASN A 132 -8.01 27.84 0.38
C ASN A 132 -8.78 27.23 1.56
N ALA A 133 -10.11 27.12 1.47
CA ALA A 133 -10.92 26.53 2.54
C ALA A 133 -10.66 25.02 2.70
N MET A 134 -10.63 24.27 1.60
CA MET A 134 -10.37 22.83 1.60
C MET A 134 -8.97 22.50 2.12
N MET A 135 -7.96 23.28 1.71
CA MET A 135 -6.60 23.08 2.20
C MET A 135 -6.41 23.54 3.63
N ARG A 136 -7.20 24.52 4.10
CA ARG A 136 -7.19 24.92 5.51
C ARG A 136 -7.65 23.78 6.43
N ILE A 137 -8.66 23.00 6.01
CA ILE A 137 -9.09 21.79 6.73
C ILE A 137 -7.93 20.80 6.82
N VAL A 138 -7.27 20.53 5.69
CA VAL A 138 -6.10 19.63 5.65
C VAL A 138 -5.00 20.14 6.59
N ASP A 139 -4.63 21.41 6.52
CA ASP A 139 -3.60 22.01 7.38
C ASP A 139 -3.96 21.92 8.87
N MET A 140 -5.22 22.12 9.24
CA MET A 140 -5.69 21.96 10.61
C MET A 140 -5.55 20.52 11.09
N MET A 141 -5.83 19.54 10.24
CA MET A 141 -5.70 18.12 10.59
C MET A 141 -4.24 17.70 10.80
N TYR A 142 -3.28 18.24 10.04
CA TYR A 142 -1.85 17.99 10.28
C TYR A 142 -1.34 18.53 11.62
N ALA A 143 -1.97 19.57 12.16
CA ALA A 143 -1.57 20.12 13.45
C ALA A 143 -1.88 19.17 14.61
N ILE A 144 -2.76 18.18 14.39
CA ILE A 144 -3.18 17.23 15.41
C ILE A 144 -2.22 16.04 15.44
N PRO A 145 -1.60 15.71 16.59
CA PRO A 145 -0.77 14.51 16.71
C PRO A 145 -1.57 13.24 16.42
N TYR A 146 -1.15 12.48 15.41
CA TYR A 146 -1.83 11.24 14.98
C TYR A 146 -2.08 10.27 16.14
N LEU A 147 -1.05 10.00 16.95
CA LEU A 147 -1.14 9.06 18.07
C LEU A 147 -2.20 9.47 19.09
N LEU A 148 -2.39 10.78 19.33
CA LEU A 148 -3.39 11.27 20.27
C LEU A 148 -4.80 10.88 19.79
N ILE A 149 -5.10 11.11 18.51
CA ILE A 149 -6.41 10.79 17.96
C ILE A 149 -6.60 9.28 17.83
N ALA A 150 -5.54 8.54 17.48
CA ALA A 150 -5.61 7.09 17.44
C ALA A 150 -5.94 6.48 18.81
N ILE A 151 -5.30 6.95 19.88
CA ILE A 151 -5.62 6.55 21.26
C ILE A 151 -7.07 6.91 21.60
N LEU A 152 -7.50 8.15 21.32
CA LEU A 152 -8.88 8.58 21.59
C LEU A 152 -9.91 7.73 20.85
N MET A 153 -9.70 7.44 19.56
CA MET A 153 -10.58 6.58 18.77
C MET A 153 -10.72 5.20 19.40
N VAL A 154 -9.60 4.60 19.78
CA VAL A 154 -9.59 3.25 20.37
C VAL A 154 -10.24 3.22 21.76
N THR A 155 -9.97 4.22 22.60
CA THR A 155 -10.56 4.30 23.94
C THR A 155 -12.06 4.56 23.95
N LEU A 156 -12.57 5.31 22.96
CA LEU A 156 -13.99 5.69 22.89
C LEU A 156 -14.84 4.71 22.07
N LEU A 157 -14.30 4.22 20.95
CA LEU A 157 -15.05 3.41 19.98
C LEU A 157 -14.72 1.91 20.07
N GLY A 158 -13.60 1.55 20.71
CA GLY A 158 -13.14 0.16 20.84
C GLY A 158 -12.02 -0.20 19.86
N ARG A 159 -11.64 -1.49 19.86
CA ARG A 159 -10.46 -2.05 19.17
C ARG A 159 -10.84 -2.99 18.02
N GLU A 160 -11.75 -2.53 17.18
CA GLU A 160 -12.24 -3.31 16.04
C GLU A 160 -11.41 -3.06 14.78
N PHE A 161 -11.30 -4.09 13.94
CA PHE A 161 -10.57 -4.03 12.67
C PHE A 161 -10.93 -2.79 11.82
N TYR A 162 -12.23 -2.49 11.69
CA TYR A 162 -12.70 -1.37 10.87
C TYR A 162 -12.37 0.00 11.49
N LEU A 163 -12.24 0.08 12.82
CA LEU A 163 -11.85 1.30 13.54
C LEU A 163 -10.36 1.61 13.34
N VAL A 164 -9.52 0.58 13.28
CA VAL A 164 -8.09 0.74 12.94
C VAL A 164 -7.96 1.28 11.51
N VAL A 165 -8.68 0.68 10.55
CA VAL A 165 -8.73 1.16 9.15
C VAL A 165 -9.21 2.61 9.09
N LEU A 166 -10.30 2.96 9.79
CA LEU A 166 -10.85 4.31 9.82
C LEU A 166 -9.84 5.31 10.39
N THR A 167 -9.24 4.98 11.54
CA THR A 167 -8.24 5.80 12.22
C THR A 167 -7.07 6.13 11.31
N ILE A 168 -6.50 5.12 10.63
CA ILE A 168 -5.40 5.34 9.70
C ILE A 168 -5.87 6.13 8.47
N THR A 169 -7.08 5.84 7.97
CA THR A 169 -7.63 6.50 6.78
C THR A 169 -7.76 8.00 6.98
N VAL A 170 -8.26 8.44 8.14
CA VAL A 170 -8.55 9.85 8.49
C VAL A 170 -7.31 10.74 8.43
N PHE A 171 -6.11 10.18 8.57
CA PHE A 171 -4.86 10.93 8.49
C PHE A 171 -4.07 10.69 7.21
N SER A 172 -4.15 9.48 6.63
CA SER A 172 -3.30 9.12 5.49
C SER A 172 -3.77 9.74 4.16
N TRP A 173 -5.02 10.19 4.06
CA TRP A 173 -5.55 10.81 2.83
C TRP A 173 -4.97 12.21 2.55
N MET A 174 -4.44 12.87 3.57
CA MET A 174 -4.03 14.26 3.53
C MET A 174 -2.81 14.49 2.63
N ASP A 175 -1.81 13.59 2.69
CA ASP A 175 -0.62 13.66 1.84
C ASP A 175 -1.01 13.51 0.38
N MET A 176 -1.87 12.53 0.07
CA MET A 176 -2.36 12.31 -1.28
C MET A 176 -3.16 13.51 -1.79
N ALA A 177 -3.99 14.13 -0.95
CA ALA A 177 -4.74 15.34 -1.31
C ALA A 177 -3.82 16.50 -1.71
N ARG A 178 -2.73 16.74 -0.95
CA ARG A 178 -1.74 17.79 -1.29
C ARG A 178 -1.05 17.51 -2.62
N VAL A 179 -0.63 16.27 -2.85
CA VAL A 179 0.06 15.84 -4.07
C VAL A 179 -0.85 16.00 -5.29
N VAL A 180 -2.06 15.43 -5.22
CA VAL A 180 -3.07 15.49 -6.29
C VAL A 180 -3.45 16.95 -6.57
N ARG A 181 -3.61 17.80 -5.54
CA ARG A 181 -3.85 19.23 -5.72
C ARG A 181 -2.73 19.89 -6.51
N GLY A 182 -1.47 19.69 -6.12
CA GLY A 182 -0.32 20.31 -6.78
C GLY A 182 -0.24 19.93 -8.26
N GLN A 183 -0.48 18.66 -8.58
CA GLN A 183 -0.50 18.16 -9.96
C GLN A 183 -1.73 18.67 -10.75
N THR A 184 -2.88 18.77 -10.09
CA THR A 184 -4.09 19.32 -10.69
C THR A 184 -3.92 20.80 -11.07
N LEU A 185 -3.22 21.59 -10.26
CA LEU A 185 -2.89 22.98 -10.57
C LEU A 185 -2.03 23.11 -11.84
N ALA A 186 -1.17 22.13 -12.14
CA ALA A 186 -0.39 22.09 -13.37
C ALA A 186 -1.21 21.59 -14.58
N ILE A 187 -2.15 20.66 -14.35
CA ILE A 187 -3.01 20.11 -15.41
C ILE A 187 -4.08 21.12 -15.85
N ARG A 188 -4.64 21.91 -14.92
CA ARG A 188 -5.75 22.83 -15.22
C ARG A 188 -5.38 23.93 -16.22
N SER A 189 -4.11 24.18 -16.49
CA SER A 189 -3.62 25.17 -17.47
C SER A 189 -3.15 24.54 -18.79
N LYS A 190 -3.44 23.25 -19.03
CA LYS A 190 -3.12 22.58 -20.29
C LYS A 190 -4.14 22.88 -21.38
N GLU A 191 -3.68 22.98 -22.62
CA GLU A 191 -4.49 23.32 -23.80
C GLU A 191 -5.71 22.41 -23.98
N TYR A 192 -5.58 21.10 -23.72
CA TYR A 192 -6.71 20.16 -23.83
C TYR A 192 -7.81 20.43 -22.79
N VAL A 193 -7.47 20.98 -21.63
CA VAL A 193 -8.43 21.36 -20.59
C VAL A 193 -9.13 22.67 -20.97
N GLU A 194 -8.41 23.61 -21.57
CA GLU A 194 -8.99 24.86 -22.09
C GLU A 194 -9.93 24.59 -23.26
N ALA A 195 -9.54 23.71 -24.19
CA ALA A 195 -10.40 23.25 -25.28
C ALA A 195 -11.69 22.59 -24.75
N ALA A 196 -11.57 21.71 -23.73
CA ALA A 196 -12.72 21.08 -23.09
C ALA A 196 -13.68 22.11 -22.44
N ARG A 197 -13.13 23.19 -21.85
CA ARG A 197 -13.96 24.30 -21.34
C ARG A 197 -14.62 25.10 -22.46
N ALA A 198 -13.91 25.37 -23.55
CA ALA A 198 -14.43 26.13 -24.70
C ALA A 198 -15.62 25.44 -25.37
N ILE A 199 -15.63 24.10 -25.40
CA ILE A 199 -16.75 23.30 -25.93
C ILE A 199 -17.87 23.03 -24.89
N GLY A 200 -17.78 23.61 -23.68
CA GLY A 200 -18.84 23.57 -22.68
C GLY A 200 -18.89 22.32 -21.79
N VAL A 201 -17.81 21.53 -21.67
CA VAL A 201 -17.78 20.39 -20.73
C VAL A 201 -17.88 20.90 -19.30
N SER A 202 -18.75 20.28 -18.49
CA SER A 202 -18.92 20.64 -17.09
C SER A 202 -17.64 20.43 -16.28
N THR A 203 -17.39 21.25 -15.26
CA THR A 203 -16.22 21.13 -14.37
C THR A 203 -16.00 19.72 -13.84
N GLY A 204 -17.05 19.06 -13.34
CA GLY A 204 -16.97 17.67 -12.89
C GLY A 204 -16.62 16.69 -14.01
N GLY A 205 -17.17 16.89 -15.21
CA GLY A 205 -16.82 16.11 -16.39
C GLY A 205 -15.35 16.25 -16.77
N ILE A 206 -14.80 17.46 -16.68
CA ILE A 206 -13.38 17.70 -16.92
C ILE A 206 -12.51 17.01 -15.87
N ILE A 207 -12.87 17.11 -14.59
CA ILE A 207 -12.12 16.47 -13.51
C ILE A 207 -12.06 14.96 -13.73
N VAL A 208 -13.20 14.30 -13.92
CA VAL A 208 -13.27 12.83 -14.01
C VAL A 208 -12.69 12.31 -15.33
N ARG A 209 -12.88 13.02 -16.45
CA ARG A 209 -12.53 12.52 -17.79
C ARG A 209 -11.16 12.97 -18.29
N HIS A 210 -10.64 14.08 -17.76
CA HIS A 210 -9.38 14.68 -18.23
C HIS A 210 -8.35 14.92 -17.12
N VAL A 211 -8.75 15.24 -15.89
CA VAL A 211 -7.78 15.50 -14.81
C VAL A 211 -7.36 14.20 -14.13
N VAL A 212 -8.29 13.47 -13.52
CA VAL A 212 -8.03 12.25 -12.75
C VAL A 212 -7.28 11.19 -13.58
N PRO A 213 -7.65 10.90 -14.84
CA PRO A 213 -6.90 9.93 -15.65
C PRO A 213 -5.44 10.32 -15.89
N ASN A 214 -5.15 11.61 -16.02
CA ASN A 214 -3.79 12.13 -16.19
C ASN A 214 -3.00 12.14 -14.87
N LEU A 215 -3.66 11.99 -13.72
CA LEU A 215 -3.03 11.86 -12.41
C LEU A 215 -2.70 10.41 -12.04
N LEU A 216 -3.21 9.41 -12.77
CA LEU A 216 -3.03 8.00 -12.39
C LEU A 216 -1.56 7.57 -12.28
N GLY A 217 -0.69 8.11 -13.13
CA GLY A 217 0.75 7.81 -13.06
C GLY A 217 1.37 8.28 -11.73
N ILE A 218 1.15 9.54 -11.36
CA ILE A 218 1.69 10.09 -10.10
C ILE A 218 1.00 9.49 -8.87
N VAL A 219 -0.31 9.22 -8.95
CA VAL A 219 -1.06 8.53 -7.90
C VAL A 219 -0.50 7.14 -7.68
N ALA A 220 -0.20 6.38 -8.75
CA ALA A 220 0.37 5.05 -8.63
C ALA A 220 1.73 5.09 -7.93
N ILE A 221 2.59 6.04 -8.28
CA ILE A 221 3.91 6.25 -7.65
C ILE A 221 3.78 6.61 -6.17
N TYR A 222 2.85 7.48 -5.79
CA TYR A 222 2.68 7.83 -4.38
C TYR A 222 2.03 6.70 -3.59
N THR A 223 1.09 5.96 -4.19
CA THR A 223 0.44 4.81 -3.55
C THR A 223 1.47 3.77 -3.10
N THR A 224 2.54 3.56 -3.87
CA THR A 224 3.57 2.57 -3.52
C THR A 224 4.39 2.95 -2.29
N VAL A 225 4.48 4.25 -1.96
CA VAL A 225 5.09 4.74 -0.72
C VAL A 225 4.07 4.75 0.43
N THR A 226 2.79 5.01 0.12
CA THR A 226 1.71 5.04 1.11
C THR A 226 1.44 3.66 1.71
N VAL A 227 1.39 2.58 0.89
CA VAL A 227 1.06 1.23 1.41
C VAL A 227 2.00 0.78 2.54
N PRO A 228 3.34 0.79 2.38
CA PRO A 228 4.26 0.44 3.47
C PRO A 228 4.09 1.34 4.69
N GLY A 229 3.90 2.66 4.48
CA GLY A 229 3.71 3.62 5.57
C GLY A 229 2.46 3.33 6.40
N VAL A 230 1.36 2.97 5.75
CA VAL A 230 0.09 2.56 6.39
C VAL A 230 0.28 1.26 7.18
N ILE A 231 0.91 0.24 6.60
CA ILE A 231 1.18 -1.04 7.30
C ILE A 231 2.09 -0.83 8.52
N LEU A 232 3.12 0.00 8.39
CA LEU A 232 4.00 0.33 9.50
C LEU A 232 3.24 1.09 10.59
N THR A 233 2.38 2.03 10.22
CA THR A 233 1.54 2.78 11.16
C THR A 233 0.58 1.85 11.92
N GLU A 234 -0.08 0.93 11.21
CA GLU A 234 -0.89 -0.14 11.83
C GLU A 234 -0.06 -0.95 12.82
N SER A 235 1.13 -1.37 12.41
CA SER A 235 2.02 -2.18 13.25
C SER A 235 2.42 -1.41 14.52
N VAL A 236 2.67 -0.10 14.44
CA VAL A 236 2.97 0.75 15.60
C VAL A 236 1.76 0.88 16.53
N LEU A 237 0.56 1.11 16.00
CA LEU A 237 -0.66 1.16 16.82
C LEU A 237 -0.91 -0.18 17.53
N SER A 238 -0.79 -1.27 16.78
CA SER A 238 -0.94 -2.62 17.30
C SER A 238 0.12 -2.95 18.34
N PHE A 239 1.36 -2.51 18.15
CA PHE A 239 2.43 -2.64 19.13
C PHE A 239 2.16 -1.89 20.43
N LEU A 240 1.45 -0.75 20.36
CA LEU A 240 1.03 0.02 21.53
C LEU A 240 -0.21 -0.57 22.23
N GLY A 241 -0.70 -1.75 21.81
CA GLY A 241 -1.91 -2.39 22.36
C GLY A 241 -3.23 -1.75 21.90
N LEU A 242 -3.17 -0.88 20.88
CA LEU A 242 -4.30 -0.18 20.28
C LEU A 242 -4.78 -0.84 18.97
N GLY A 243 -4.20 -1.99 18.64
CA GLY A 243 -4.54 -2.78 17.47
C GLY A 243 -5.74 -3.68 17.66
N VAL A 244 -5.88 -4.60 16.69
CA VAL A 244 -6.91 -5.64 16.68
C VAL A 244 -6.76 -6.55 17.90
N GLN A 245 -7.87 -6.95 18.50
CA GLN A 245 -7.88 -7.83 19.67
C GLN A 245 -8.01 -9.31 19.30
N GLU A 246 -7.62 -10.16 20.26
CA GLU A 246 -7.87 -11.60 20.20
C GLU A 246 -9.37 -11.89 19.92
N PRO A 247 -9.69 -12.95 19.15
CA PRO A 247 -8.81 -14.05 18.72
C PRO A 247 -8.01 -13.74 17.43
N MET A 248 -8.22 -12.57 16.82
CA MET A 248 -7.44 -12.12 15.68
C MET A 248 -6.12 -11.49 16.14
N THR A 249 -5.13 -11.48 15.26
CA THR A 249 -3.83 -10.87 15.54
C THR A 249 -3.34 -10.14 14.30
N SER A 250 -2.32 -9.29 14.47
CA SER A 250 -1.59 -8.61 13.39
C SER A 250 -0.09 -8.77 13.63
N TRP A 251 0.75 -8.49 12.63
CA TRP A 251 2.19 -8.55 12.86
C TRP A 251 2.65 -7.60 13.97
N GLY A 252 2.02 -6.43 14.13
CA GLY A 252 2.31 -5.51 15.23
C GLY A 252 2.01 -6.09 16.61
N VAL A 253 0.88 -6.81 16.75
CA VAL A 253 0.53 -7.50 18.01
C VAL A 253 1.52 -8.63 18.31
N LEU A 254 1.88 -9.44 17.31
CA LEU A 254 2.84 -10.54 17.51
C LEU A 254 4.24 -10.04 17.89
N ILE A 255 4.66 -8.90 17.33
CA ILE A 255 5.91 -8.25 17.73
C ILE A 255 5.80 -7.75 19.18
N GLN A 256 4.67 -7.20 19.60
CA GLN A 256 4.42 -6.79 20.98
C GLN A 256 4.53 -7.97 21.95
N ASP A 257 3.86 -9.09 21.64
CA ASP A 257 3.90 -10.33 22.42
C ASP A 257 5.36 -10.80 22.58
N GLY A 258 6.13 -10.79 21.48
CA GLY A 258 7.53 -11.25 21.47
C GLY A 258 8.51 -10.37 22.25
N VAL A 259 8.22 -9.07 22.46
CA VAL A 259 9.13 -8.18 23.21
C VAL A 259 9.25 -8.61 24.67
N GLY A 260 8.16 -9.07 25.29
CA GLY A 260 8.14 -9.48 26.70
C GLY A 260 8.99 -10.73 26.99
N VAL A 261 9.22 -11.56 25.96
CA VAL A 261 9.86 -12.89 26.07
C VAL A 261 11.11 -13.02 25.21
N MET A 262 11.65 -11.91 24.71
CA MET A 262 12.79 -11.94 23.78
C MET A 262 14.04 -12.61 24.38
N GLU A 263 14.22 -12.56 25.69
CA GLU A 263 15.37 -13.19 26.37
C GLU A 263 15.26 -14.72 26.42
N THR A 264 14.04 -15.27 26.48
CA THR A 264 13.79 -16.70 26.67
C THR A 264 13.33 -17.40 25.39
N ALA A 265 12.50 -16.73 24.59
CA ALA A 265 11.90 -17.24 23.36
C ALA A 265 11.99 -16.21 22.22
N PRO A 266 13.21 -15.88 21.73
CA PRO A 266 13.43 -14.82 20.75
C PRO A 266 12.72 -15.04 19.41
N TRP A 267 12.40 -16.29 19.04
CA TRP A 267 11.68 -16.60 17.80
C TRP A 267 10.28 -15.97 17.76
N ILE A 268 9.62 -15.79 18.91
CA ILE A 268 8.29 -15.16 19.02
C ILE A 268 8.32 -13.74 18.45
N LEU A 269 9.44 -13.02 18.61
CA LEU A 269 9.64 -11.70 18.02
C LEU A 269 10.23 -11.77 16.60
N LEU A 270 11.27 -12.60 16.41
CA LEU A 270 12.07 -12.58 15.18
C LEU A 270 11.28 -12.97 13.93
N PHE A 271 10.39 -13.96 14.03
CA PHE A 271 9.59 -14.40 12.88
C PHE A 271 8.56 -13.34 12.41
N PRO A 272 7.67 -12.80 13.27
CA PRO A 272 6.73 -11.77 12.83
C PRO A 272 7.45 -10.47 12.41
N ALA A 273 8.52 -10.07 13.09
CA ALA A 273 9.33 -8.92 12.69
C ALA A 273 10.01 -9.13 11.33
N GLY A 274 10.53 -10.33 11.07
CA GLY A 274 11.13 -10.70 9.80
C GLY A 274 10.12 -10.69 8.65
N LEU A 275 8.94 -11.27 8.86
CA LEU A 275 7.86 -11.28 7.88
C LEU A 275 7.35 -9.87 7.55
N LEU A 276 7.13 -9.04 8.58
CA LEU A 276 6.78 -7.63 8.39
C LEU A 276 7.86 -6.91 7.57
N SER A 277 9.13 -7.05 7.96
CA SER A 277 10.26 -6.39 7.29
C SER A 277 10.37 -6.79 5.82
N VAL A 278 10.39 -8.10 5.53
CA VAL A 278 10.47 -8.63 4.15
C VAL A 278 9.29 -8.12 3.32
N THR A 279 8.09 -8.09 3.89
CA THR A 279 6.89 -7.58 3.21
C THR A 279 7.03 -6.10 2.86
N LEU A 280 7.45 -5.26 3.81
CA LEU A 280 7.66 -3.83 3.58
C LEU A 280 8.75 -3.58 2.53
N TYR A 281 9.86 -4.32 2.57
CA TYR A 281 10.89 -4.24 1.52
C TYR A 281 10.37 -4.65 0.16
N CYS A 282 9.60 -5.74 0.07
CA CYS A 282 9.02 -6.18 -1.20
C CYS A 282 8.09 -5.10 -1.79
N ILE A 283 7.22 -4.50 -0.98
CA ILE A 283 6.31 -3.45 -1.44
C ILE A 283 7.09 -2.20 -1.89
N ASN A 284 8.12 -1.79 -1.15
CA ASN A 284 8.97 -0.66 -1.53
C ASN A 284 9.69 -0.90 -2.87
N PHE A 285 10.32 -2.06 -3.07
CA PHE A 285 11.00 -2.38 -4.34
C PHE A 285 10.03 -2.51 -5.53
N VAL A 286 8.82 -3.05 -5.30
CA VAL A 286 7.75 -3.02 -6.31
C VAL A 286 7.39 -1.58 -6.65
N GLY A 287 7.35 -0.70 -5.64
CA GLY A 287 7.13 0.73 -5.80
C GLY A 287 8.18 1.44 -6.64
N ASP A 288 9.45 1.23 -6.32
CA ASP A 288 10.56 1.78 -7.10
C ASP A 288 10.51 1.29 -8.55
N GLY A 289 10.26 0.00 -8.77
CA GLY A 289 10.08 -0.53 -10.12
C GLY A 289 8.91 0.08 -10.88
N LEU A 290 7.80 0.37 -10.20
CA LEU A 290 6.64 1.05 -10.80
C LEU A 290 6.96 2.52 -11.12
N ARG A 291 7.69 3.19 -10.24
CA ARG A 291 8.18 4.55 -10.43
C ARG A 291 9.11 4.65 -11.63
N ASP A 292 10.10 3.78 -11.73
CA ASP A 292 11.03 3.73 -12.87
C ASP A 292 10.30 3.43 -14.18
N ALA A 293 9.28 2.58 -14.13
CA ALA A 293 8.47 2.24 -15.30
C ALA A 293 7.59 3.40 -15.79
N LEU A 294 7.14 4.26 -14.87
CA LEU A 294 6.25 5.38 -15.16
C LEU A 294 6.98 6.73 -15.32
N ASP A 295 8.29 6.82 -15.00
CA ASP A 295 9.07 8.05 -15.17
C ASP A 295 9.20 8.40 -16.68
N PRO A 296 8.72 9.58 -17.12
CA PRO A 296 8.79 10.00 -18.52
C PRO A 296 10.19 10.35 -19.02
N LYS A 297 11.21 10.44 -18.15
CA LYS A 297 12.54 10.97 -18.50
C LYS A 297 13.33 10.13 -19.52
N ASP A 298 12.96 8.88 -19.75
CA ASP A 298 13.53 8.02 -20.80
C ASP A 298 12.68 8.03 -22.09
N ARG A 299 12.18 9.20 -22.49
CA ARG A 299 11.49 9.44 -23.77
C ARG A 299 12.31 10.32 -24.69
#